data_AF-A0AA37WIU2-F1
#
_entry.id   AF-A0AA37WIU2-F1
#
_cell.length_a   1.000
_cell.length_b   1.000
_cell.length_c   1.000
_cell.angle_alpha   90.00
_cell.angle_beta   90.00
_cell.angle_gamma   90.00
#
_symmetry.space_group_name_H-M   'P 1'
#
loop_
_entity.id
_entity.type
_entity.pdbx_description
1 polymer ?
#
loop_
_entity_poly.entity_id
_entity_poly.type
_entity_poly.pdbx_seq_one_letter_code
_entity_poly.pdbx_strand_id
1 'polypeptide(L)'
;MVKNKLAFAVWAESTSGSLIESLYVSPSLAYSDSPEWHGQQTARHLVLPVWRNKYTLISGIDSDGKVDQFTGATKNHQFSLENYLKENTHEDYVIYAEINIPADTNEAWPDDLLGQPSILYSAYISHDPTKRQHAILELTGHGGSTTNDGSIQYRFDKSIDADKWVDLILVSSYPCTKQ
;
A
#
# COMPACT_ATOMS: atom_id res chain seq x y z
N MET A 1 -5.73 -26.16 -9.77
CA MET A 1 -6.13 -24.75 -9.80
C MET A 1 -5.34 -24.01 -8.74
N VAL A 2 -4.38 -23.18 -9.14
CA VAL A 2 -3.76 -22.23 -8.21
C VAL A 2 -4.84 -21.19 -7.90
N LYS A 3 -5.21 -21.05 -6.63
CA LYS A 3 -6.07 -19.94 -6.20
C LYS A 3 -5.23 -18.68 -6.41
N ASN A 4 -5.59 -17.84 -7.39
CA ASN A 4 -5.01 -16.51 -7.54
C ASN A 4 -5.24 -15.76 -6.24
N LYS A 5 -4.16 -15.53 -5.47
CA LYS A 5 -4.24 -14.81 -4.20
C LYS A 5 -4.13 -13.32 -4.52
N LEU A 6 -5.20 -12.61 -4.20
CA LEU A 6 -5.22 -11.15 -4.13
C LEU A 6 -3.99 -10.65 -3.36
N ALA A 7 -3.29 -9.69 -3.95
CA ALA A 7 -2.31 -8.88 -3.24
C ALA A 7 -3.01 -7.63 -2.71
N PHE A 8 -2.80 -7.33 -1.44
CA PHE A 8 -3.30 -6.10 -0.84
C PHE A 8 -2.42 -5.64 0.32
N ALA A 9 -2.32 -4.31 0.44
CA ALA A 9 -1.71 -3.62 1.56
C ALA A 9 -2.62 -2.49 2.05
N VAL A 10 -2.63 -2.27 3.36
CA VAL A 10 -3.35 -1.18 4.02
C VAL A 10 -2.36 -0.43 4.90
N TRP A 11 -2.35 0.90 4.79
CA TRP A 11 -1.46 1.75 5.57
C TRP A 11 -2.11 3.08 5.91
N ALA A 12 -1.53 3.75 6.91
CA ALA A 12 -1.88 5.11 7.29
C ALA A 12 -0.80 6.08 6.83
N GLU A 13 -1.19 7.23 6.29
CA GLU A 13 -0.31 8.36 6.05
C GLU A 13 -0.78 9.59 6.84
N SER A 14 0.17 10.45 7.20
CA SER A 14 -0.15 11.79 7.68
C SER A 14 -0.80 12.60 6.55
N THR A 15 -1.49 13.69 6.89
CA THR A 15 -2.01 14.64 5.90
C THR A 15 -0.91 15.31 5.06
N SER A 16 0.35 15.25 5.50
CA SER A 16 1.52 15.69 4.73
C SER A 16 2.09 14.62 3.79
N GLY A 17 1.50 13.41 3.74
CA GLY A 17 1.90 12.32 2.83
C GLY A 17 3.06 11.45 3.33
N SER A 18 3.39 11.52 4.62
CA SER A 18 4.38 10.65 5.25
C SER A 18 3.71 9.37 5.73
N LEU A 19 4.27 8.19 5.41
CA LEU A 19 3.74 6.93 5.93
C LEU A 19 3.93 6.87 7.45
N ILE A 20 2.81 6.70 8.16
CA ILE A 20 2.71 6.53 9.62
C ILE A 20 3.01 5.08 9.94
N GLU A 21 2.21 4.16 9.41
CA GLU A 21 2.32 2.73 9.70
C GLU A 21 1.71 1.88 8.58
N SER A 22 2.30 0.71 8.32
CA SER A 22 1.67 -0.35 7.53
C SER A 22 0.78 -1.20 8.44
N LEU A 23 -0.54 -1.09 8.29
CA LEU A 23 -1.53 -1.75 9.12
C LEU A 23 -1.74 -3.22 8.70
N TYR A 24 -1.61 -3.49 7.41
CA TYR A 24 -1.73 -4.83 6.87
C TYR A 24 -0.96 -4.98 5.56
N VAL A 25 -0.34 -6.13 5.36
CA VAL A 25 0.20 -6.56 4.07
C VAL A 25 -0.13 -8.04 3.88
N SER A 26 -0.51 -8.42 2.66
CA SER A 26 -0.77 -9.83 2.33
C SER A 26 0.43 -10.71 2.72
N PRO A 27 0.22 -11.88 3.36
CA PRO A 27 1.34 -12.70 3.86
C PRO A 27 2.38 -13.08 2.80
N SER A 28 1.96 -13.36 1.56
CA SER A 28 2.90 -13.66 0.46
C SER A 28 3.86 -12.50 0.16
N LEU A 29 3.40 -11.27 0.38
CA LEU A 29 4.15 -10.04 0.18
C LEU A 29 4.90 -9.63 1.45
N ALA A 30 4.48 -10.02 2.64
CA ALA A 30 5.16 -9.64 3.88
C ALA A 30 6.55 -10.28 4.01
N TYR A 31 6.74 -11.49 3.49
CA TYR A 31 7.93 -12.31 3.71
C TYR A 31 8.86 -12.46 2.50
N SER A 32 8.53 -11.93 1.32
CA SER A 32 9.36 -12.04 0.11
C SER A 32 9.37 -10.77 -0.71
N ASP A 33 10.55 -10.25 -1.03
CA ASP A 33 10.71 -9.13 -2.00
C ASP A 33 10.51 -9.56 -3.45
N SER A 34 10.39 -10.86 -3.68
CA SER A 34 9.98 -11.45 -4.95
C SER A 34 8.92 -12.52 -4.68
N PRO A 35 7.66 -12.15 -4.38
CA PRO A 35 6.59 -13.13 -4.26
C PRO A 35 6.40 -13.95 -5.56
N GLU A 36 5.85 -15.15 -5.42
CA GLU A 36 5.26 -15.84 -6.57
C GLU A 36 4.00 -15.09 -7.02
N TRP A 37 3.97 -14.69 -8.28
CA TRP A 37 2.90 -13.96 -8.94
C TRP A 37 2.59 -14.66 -10.27
N HIS A 38 1.38 -15.19 -10.40
CA HIS A 38 0.95 -15.98 -11.56
C HIS A 38 1.98 -17.07 -11.99
N GLY A 39 2.57 -17.76 -11.02
CA GLY A 39 3.55 -18.83 -11.26
C GLY A 39 4.98 -18.36 -11.56
N GLN A 40 5.26 -17.06 -11.49
CA GLN A 40 6.59 -16.48 -11.70
C GLN A 40 7.04 -15.65 -10.49
N GLN A 41 8.34 -15.63 -10.19
CA GLN A 41 8.88 -14.74 -9.17
C GLN A 41 8.86 -13.31 -9.71
N THR A 42 8.12 -12.42 -9.05
CA THR A 42 7.92 -11.04 -9.50
C THR A 42 8.31 -10.08 -8.40
N ALA A 43 9.04 -9.02 -8.72
CA ALA A 43 9.48 -8.04 -7.73
C ALA A 43 8.28 -7.39 -7.03
N ARG A 44 8.35 -7.27 -5.70
CA ARG A 44 7.24 -6.80 -4.87
C ARG A 44 6.75 -5.41 -5.27
N HIS A 45 7.66 -4.52 -5.68
CA HIS A 45 7.30 -3.18 -6.14
C HIS A 45 6.52 -3.18 -7.46
N LEU A 46 6.58 -4.24 -8.27
CA LEU A 46 5.71 -4.36 -9.46
C LEU A 46 4.29 -4.81 -9.09
N VAL A 47 4.15 -5.52 -7.96
CA VAL A 47 2.86 -6.03 -7.47
C VAL A 47 2.10 -4.96 -6.69
N LEU A 48 2.76 -4.25 -5.76
CA LEU A 48 2.19 -3.14 -4.99
C LEU A 48 3.11 -1.92 -5.08
N PRO A 49 3.18 -1.24 -6.24
CA PRO A 49 4.10 -0.14 -6.48
C PRO A 49 3.93 1.04 -5.55
N VAL A 50 2.70 1.42 -5.18
CA VAL A 50 2.48 2.62 -4.37
C VAL A 50 2.97 2.38 -2.95
N TRP A 51 2.46 1.34 -2.29
CA TRP A 51 2.82 1.01 -0.92
C TRP A 51 4.31 0.69 -0.79
N ARG A 52 4.89 -0.09 -1.70
CA ARG A 52 6.30 -0.50 -1.57
C ARG A 52 7.24 0.69 -1.65
N ASN A 53 7.02 1.62 -2.57
CA ASN A 53 7.86 2.83 -2.67
C ASN A 53 7.74 3.71 -1.43
N LYS A 54 6.53 3.86 -0.86
CA LYS A 54 6.32 4.57 0.42
C LYS A 54 7.07 3.90 1.57
N TYR A 55 7.03 2.57 1.64
CA TYR A 55 7.76 1.79 2.64
C TYR A 55 9.28 1.91 2.49
N THR A 56 9.79 1.91 1.25
CA THR A 56 11.21 2.08 0.93
C THR A 56 11.76 3.42 1.45
N LEU A 57 11.03 4.51 1.25
CA LEU A 57 11.44 5.84 1.71
C LEU A 57 11.68 5.92 3.22
N ILE A 58 10.97 5.11 4.00
CA ILE A 58 11.08 5.12 5.47
C ILE A 58 12.02 4.03 5.98
N SER A 59 11.96 2.83 5.42
CA SER A 59 12.80 1.71 5.84
C SER A 59 14.26 1.82 5.39
N GLY A 60 14.54 2.61 4.35
CA GLY A 60 15.86 2.67 3.70
C GLY A 60 16.21 1.39 2.92
N ILE A 61 15.26 0.45 2.79
CA ILE A 61 15.38 -0.72 1.92
C ILE A 61 14.84 -0.30 0.57
N ASP A 62 15.64 -0.39 -0.49
CA ASP A 62 15.22 -0.01 -1.84
C ASP A 62 13.98 -0.80 -2.30
N SER A 63 13.33 -0.35 -3.37
CA SER A 63 12.13 -0.99 -3.93
C SER A 63 12.39 -2.42 -4.41
N ASP A 64 13.64 -2.80 -4.62
CA ASP A 64 14.11 -4.11 -5.07
C ASP A 64 14.51 -5.05 -3.91
N GLY A 65 14.49 -4.55 -2.66
CA GLY A 65 14.88 -5.32 -1.47
C GLY A 65 16.37 -5.28 -1.13
N LYS A 66 17.19 -4.50 -1.85
CA LYS A 66 18.59 -4.25 -1.47
C LYS A 66 18.67 -3.08 -0.50
N VAL A 67 19.54 -3.22 0.48
CA VAL A 67 19.92 -2.11 1.36
C VAL A 67 20.94 -1.28 0.59
N ASP A 68 20.61 -0.04 0.25
CA ASP A 68 21.55 0.83 -0.44
C ASP A 68 22.74 1.12 0.50
N GLN A 69 23.89 0.55 0.17
CA GLN A 69 25.13 0.74 0.92
C GLN A 69 25.71 2.14 0.63
N PHE A 70 25.05 3.23 1.02
CA PHE A 70 25.73 4.53 1.20
C PHE A 70 24.89 5.56 1.98
N THR A 71 24.28 5.17 3.10
CA THR A 71 23.96 6.13 4.17
C THR A 71 24.36 5.52 5.51
N GLY A 72 25.13 6.27 6.29
CA GLY A 72 25.84 5.78 7.46
C GLY A 72 24.99 4.96 8.43
N ALA A 73 25.35 3.68 8.55
CA ALA A 73 25.21 2.84 9.74
C ALA A 73 24.03 3.16 10.70
N THR A 74 22.91 2.46 10.51
CA THR A 74 22.15 1.94 11.65
C THR A 74 22.63 0.51 11.88
N LYS A 75 23.68 0.37 12.70
CA LYS A 75 24.39 -0.90 12.94
C LYS A 75 23.65 -1.88 13.86
N ASN A 76 22.41 -1.58 14.23
CA ASN A 76 21.55 -2.47 15.01
C ASN A 76 20.23 -2.61 14.24
N HIS A 77 19.76 -3.83 14.05
CA HIS A 77 18.47 -4.19 13.45
C HIS A 77 17.27 -3.74 14.32
N GLN A 78 17.23 -2.45 14.67
CA GLN A 78 16.13 -1.77 15.32
C GLN A 78 15.95 -0.44 14.60
N PHE A 79 15.08 -0.46 13.60
CA PHE A 79 14.44 0.73 13.09
C PHE A 79 13.25 0.98 14.01
N SER A 80 13.38 1.93 14.94
CA SER A 80 12.27 2.32 15.80
C SER A 80 11.39 3.34 15.07
N LEU A 81 10.18 2.92 14.70
CA LEU A 81 9.11 3.80 14.19
C LEU A 81 8.68 4.85 15.23
N GLU A 82 9.07 4.72 16.49
CA GLU A 82 8.75 5.64 17.61
C GLU A 82 9.22 7.09 17.35
N ASN A 83 10.21 7.31 16.48
CA ASN A 83 10.65 8.66 16.12
C ASN A 83 9.76 9.38 15.10
N TYR A 84 8.92 8.64 14.37
CA TYR A 84 7.98 9.16 13.36
C TYR A 84 6.52 9.02 13.80
N LEU A 85 6.22 7.94 14.52
CA LEU A 85 5.03 7.78 15.33
C LEU A 85 5.23 8.56 16.62
N LYS A 86 5.05 9.88 16.57
CA LYS A 86 4.72 10.60 17.80
C LYS A 86 3.43 9.98 18.33
N GLU A 87 3.53 9.14 19.35
CA GLU A 87 2.44 8.47 20.10
C GLU A 87 1.37 9.44 20.69
N ASN A 88 1.44 10.72 20.31
CA ASN A 88 0.60 11.83 20.75
C ASN A 88 0.12 12.72 19.59
N THR A 89 0.19 12.27 18.34
CA THR A 89 -0.36 13.06 17.24
C THR A 89 -1.88 12.95 17.27
N HIS A 90 -2.50 13.98 17.84
CA HIS A 90 -3.93 14.26 17.71
C HIS A 90 -4.27 14.74 16.29
N GLU A 91 -3.61 14.16 15.29
CA GLU A 91 -3.60 14.65 13.92
C GLU A 91 -4.43 13.71 13.05
N ASP A 92 -5.20 14.31 12.17
CA ASP A 92 -5.96 13.62 11.15
C ASP A 92 -4.99 12.84 10.23
N TYR A 93 -5.46 11.73 9.68
CA TYR A 93 -4.66 10.83 8.85
C TYR A 93 -5.47 10.32 7.66
N VAL A 94 -4.78 9.76 6.68
CA VAL A 94 -5.41 9.14 5.52
C VAL A 94 -5.12 7.64 5.57
N ILE A 95 -6.16 6.82 5.46
CA ILE A 95 -6.00 5.39 5.23
C ILE A 95 -5.98 5.13 3.75
N TYR A 96 -5.00 4.36 3.32
CA TYR A 96 -4.89 3.85 1.96
C TYR A 96 -5.02 2.33 1.94
N ALA A 97 -5.63 1.82 0.89
CA ALA A 97 -5.64 0.41 0.55
C ALA A 97 -5.25 0.24 -0.93
N GLU A 98 -4.14 -0.45 -1.17
CA GLU A 98 -3.69 -0.81 -2.52
C GLU A 98 -3.97 -2.28 -2.75
N ILE A 99 -4.59 -2.59 -3.89
CA ILE A 99 -5.03 -3.94 -4.24
C ILE A 99 -4.54 -4.27 -5.64
N ASN A 100 -4.02 -5.48 -5.82
CA ASN A 100 -3.62 -6.00 -7.12
C ASN A 100 -4.02 -7.48 -7.28
N ILE A 101 -4.31 -7.89 -8.51
CA ILE A 101 -4.82 -9.21 -8.84
C ILE A 101 -3.96 -9.82 -9.94
N PRO A 102 -3.43 -11.04 -9.73
CA PRO A 102 -2.59 -11.68 -10.72
C PRO A 102 -3.42 -12.09 -11.95
N ALA A 103 -2.84 -11.87 -13.13
CA ALA A 103 -3.43 -12.17 -14.43
C ALA A 103 -4.78 -11.47 -14.69
N ASP A 104 -4.99 -10.28 -14.12
CA ASP A 104 -6.18 -9.46 -14.38
C ASP A 104 -6.04 -8.70 -15.70
N THR A 105 -6.14 -9.38 -16.83
CA THR A 105 -5.94 -8.78 -18.16
C THR A 105 -7.23 -8.23 -18.78
N ASN A 106 -7.09 -7.20 -19.61
CA ASN A 106 -8.15 -6.73 -20.50
C ASN A 106 -7.55 -6.15 -21.81
N GLU A 107 -8.38 -5.64 -22.72
CA GLU A 107 -7.92 -5.10 -24.00
C GLU A 107 -6.89 -3.94 -23.84
N ALA A 108 -7.01 -3.15 -22.78
CA ALA A 108 -6.09 -2.04 -22.49
C ALA A 108 -4.81 -2.46 -21.76
N TRP A 109 -4.84 -3.63 -21.11
CA TRP A 109 -3.80 -4.21 -20.27
C TRP A 109 -3.61 -5.70 -20.55
N PRO A 110 -2.94 -6.04 -21.68
CA PRO A 110 -2.84 -7.43 -22.16
C PRO A 110 -1.69 -8.23 -21.54
N ASP A 111 -0.98 -7.71 -20.53
CA ASP A 111 0.17 -8.39 -19.93
C ASP A 111 -0.27 -9.57 -19.06
N ASP A 112 0.02 -10.80 -19.48
CA ASP A 112 -0.42 -12.02 -18.78
C ASP A 112 0.20 -12.23 -17.39
N LEU A 113 1.27 -11.51 -17.07
CA LEU A 113 1.94 -11.58 -15.77
C LEU A 113 1.39 -10.50 -14.82
N LEU A 114 1.47 -9.23 -15.22
CA LEU A 114 1.11 -8.09 -14.39
C LEU A 114 -0.37 -7.72 -14.49
N GLY A 115 -0.97 -7.85 -15.68
CA GLY A 115 -2.34 -7.45 -15.95
C GLY A 115 -2.57 -5.96 -15.80
N GLN A 116 -3.77 -5.62 -15.34
CA GLN A 116 -4.18 -4.28 -14.96
C GLN A 116 -3.33 -3.76 -13.79
N PRO A 117 -3.12 -2.43 -13.71
CA PRO A 117 -2.38 -1.85 -12.61
C PRO A 117 -3.12 -2.03 -11.28
N SER A 118 -2.36 -2.01 -10.18
CA SER A 118 -2.93 -1.99 -8.83
C SER A 118 -3.88 -0.80 -8.65
N ILE A 119 -4.98 -1.02 -7.95
CA ILE A 119 -5.98 0.01 -7.64
C ILE A 119 -5.79 0.53 -6.22
N LEU A 120 -5.97 1.83 -6.05
CA LEU A 120 -5.76 2.53 -4.79
C LEU A 120 -7.08 3.13 -4.31
N TYR A 121 -7.47 2.74 -3.11
CA TYR A 121 -8.58 3.31 -2.37
C TYR A 121 -8.05 4.16 -1.21
N SER A 122 -8.74 5.24 -0.87
CA SER A 122 -8.37 6.06 0.28
C SER A 122 -9.55 6.64 1.04
N ALA A 123 -9.33 6.95 2.32
CA ALA A 123 -10.28 7.66 3.18
C ALA A 123 -9.54 8.58 4.14
N TYR A 124 -10.03 9.81 4.25
CA TYR A 124 -9.60 10.74 5.29
C TYR A 124 -10.26 10.38 6.62
N ILE A 125 -9.48 10.29 7.68
CA ILE A 125 -9.94 10.03 9.03
C ILE A 125 -9.57 11.22 9.90
N SER A 126 -10.59 11.86 10.47
CA SER A 126 -10.35 12.95 11.41
C SER A 126 -9.97 12.38 12.77
N HIS A 127 -9.11 13.06 13.51
CA HIS A 127 -8.80 12.66 14.87
C HIS A 127 -9.81 13.30 15.83
N ASP A 128 -10.86 12.55 16.18
CA ASP A 128 -11.76 12.90 17.26
C ASP A 128 -11.69 11.82 18.36
N PRO A 129 -11.03 12.09 19.49
CA PRO A 129 -10.85 11.10 20.56
C PRO A 129 -12.16 10.78 21.30
N THR A 130 -13.25 11.48 20.99
CA THR A 130 -14.55 11.31 21.64
C THR A 130 -15.55 10.53 20.79
N LYS A 131 -15.25 10.28 19.52
CA LYS A 131 -16.19 9.66 18.58
C LYS A 131 -15.59 8.44 17.90
N ARG A 132 -16.41 7.40 17.83
CA ARG A 132 -16.20 6.34 16.86
C ARG A 132 -16.35 6.93 15.45
N GLN A 133 -15.42 6.61 14.57
CA GLN A 133 -15.52 7.02 13.18
C GLN A 133 -15.62 5.81 12.27
N HIS A 134 -16.41 6.00 11.22
CA HIS A 134 -16.58 5.07 10.13
C HIS A 134 -16.28 5.82 8.85
N ALA A 135 -15.43 5.24 8.01
CA ALA A 135 -15.12 5.79 6.71
C ALA A 135 -15.15 4.69 5.66
N ILE A 136 -15.82 4.97 4.55
CA ILE A 136 -15.77 4.16 3.35
C ILE A 136 -14.58 4.67 2.55
N LEU A 137 -13.71 3.77 2.09
CA LEU A 137 -12.64 4.19 1.19
C LEU A 137 -13.18 4.31 -0.23
N GLU A 138 -12.77 5.37 -0.91
CA GLU A 138 -13.16 5.67 -2.28
C GLU A 138 -12.02 5.36 -3.24
N LEU A 139 -12.36 4.90 -4.44
CA LEU A 139 -11.38 4.67 -5.51
C LEU A 139 -10.70 6.01 -5.84
N THR A 140 -9.40 6.09 -5.56
CA THR A 140 -8.62 7.33 -5.58
C THR A 140 -7.62 7.37 -6.75
N GLY A 141 -7.07 6.22 -7.13
CA GLY A 141 -6.08 6.15 -8.20
C GLY A 141 -5.62 4.74 -8.49
N HIS A 142 -4.50 4.63 -9.20
CA HIS A 142 -3.86 3.35 -9.52
C HIS A 142 -2.33 3.48 -9.57
N GLY A 143 -1.63 2.34 -9.45
CA GLY A 143 -0.16 2.25 -9.43
C GLY A 143 0.50 2.12 -10.81
N GLY A 144 -0.25 2.30 -11.89
CA GLY A 144 0.17 2.06 -13.28
C GLY A 144 1.06 3.16 -13.86
N SER A 145 2.19 3.44 -13.20
CA SER A 145 3.16 4.44 -13.65
C SER A 145 4.17 3.86 -14.66
N THR A 146 4.60 4.68 -15.62
CA THR A 146 5.69 4.33 -16.55
C THR A 146 7.08 4.45 -15.92
N THR A 147 7.21 5.17 -14.81
CA THR A 147 8.51 5.47 -14.16
C THR A 147 8.85 4.53 -13.00
N ASN A 148 7.92 3.64 -12.60
CA ASN A 148 8.08 2.68 -11.50
C ASN A 148 8.52 3.32 -10.17
N ASP A 149 8.19 4.59 -9.96
CA ASP A 149 8.56 5.41 -8.80
C ASP A 149 7.51 5.38 -7.68
N GLY A 150 6.47 4.56 -7.84
CA GLY A 150 5.34 4.50 -6.92
C GLY A 150 4.43 5.73 -6.95
N SER A 151 4.54 6.57 -7.98
CA SER A 151 3.62 7.70 -8.17
C SER A 151 2.20 7.22 -8.40
N ILE A 152 1.26 7.86 -7.68
CA ILE A 152 -0.16 7.59 -7.81
C ILE A 152 -0.68 8.24 -9.08
N GLN A 153 -1.31 7.45 -9.93
CA GLN A 153 -2.02 7.94 -11.11
C GLN A 153 -3.48 8.17 -10.75
N TYR A 154 -3.92 9.42 -10.81
CA TYR A 154 -5.31 9.82 -10.47
C TYR A 154 -6.26 9.75 -11.66
N ARG A 155 -5.74 9.56 -12.87
CA ARG A 155 -6.51 9.53 -14.11
C ARG A 155 -6.69 8.10 -14.60
N PHE A 156 -7.93 7.68 -14.74
CA PHE A 156 -8.32 6.37 -15.30
C PHE A 156 -8.47 6.45 -16.83
N ASP A 157 -7.44 6.94 -17.52
CA ASP A 157 -7.47 7.18 -18.97
C ASP A 157 -7.59 5.88 -19.80
N LYS A 158 -7.18 4.75 -19.20
CA LYS A 158 -7.41 3.39 -19.70
C LYS A 158 -8.40 2.69 -18.78
N SER A 159 -9.26 1.83 -19.34
CA SER A 159 -10.23 1.05 -18.55
C SER A 159 -9.50 0.22 -17.50
N ILE A 160 -9.88 0.43 -16.24
CA ILE A 160 -9.47 -0.39 -15.10
C ILE A 160 -10.76 -0.92 -14.46
N ASP A 161 -10.89 -2.23 -14.37
CA ASP A 161 -12.10 -2.91 -13.94
C ASP A 161 -12.13 -3.08 -12.40
N ALA A 162 -11.96 -1.97 -11.69
CA ALA A 162 -11.81 -1.94 -10.23
C ALA A 162 -13.06 -2.44 -9.47
N ASP A 163 -14.23 -2.23 -10.07
CA ASP A 163 -15.55 -2.59 -9.54
C ASP A 163 -15.82 -4.10 -9.52
N LYS A 164 -15.07 -4.88 -10.30
CA LYS A 164 -15.21 -6.35 -10.31
C LYS A 164 -14.75 -7.04 -9.04
N TRP A 165 -13.91 -6.36 -8.26
CA TRP A 165 -13.08 -7.01 -7.24
C TRP A 165 -13.32 -6.50 -5.83
N VAL A 166 -13.81 -5.27 -5.69
CA VAL A 166 -14.00 -4.61 -4.41
C VAL A 166 -15.34 -3.91 -4.41
N ASP A 167 -16.28 -4.46 -3.64
CA ASP A 167 -17.60 -3.83 -3.45
C ASP A 167 -17.54 -2.71 -2.39
N LEU A 168 -16.77 -2.93 -1.31
CA LEU A 168 -16.70 -2.02 -0.17
C LEU A 168 -15.43 -2.25 0.66
N ILE A 169 -14.76 -1.15 1.03
CA ILE A 169 -13.78 -1.14 2.11
C ILE A 169 -14.27 -0.17 3.19
N LEU A 170 -14.51 -0.69 4.39
CA LEU A 170 -14.96 0.06 5.54
C LEU A 170 -13.88 0.06 6.63
N VAL A 171 -13.46 1.25 7.05
CA VAL A 171 -12.62 1.44 8.23
C VAL A 171 -13.48 1.89 9.40
N SER A 172 -13.19 1.33 10.57
CA SER A 172 -13.79 1.76 11.83
C SER A 172 -12.67 2.04 12.83
N SER A 173 -12.59 3.28 13.32
CA SER A 173 -11.67 3.65 14.40
C SER A 173 -12.44 3.74 15.72
N TYR A 174 -11.78 3.30 16.80
CA TYR A 174 -12.34 3.30 18.14
C TYR A 174 -11.55 4.26 19.03
N PRO A 175 -12.22 5.06 19.88
CA PRO A 175 -11.53 5.90 20.84
C PRO A 175 -10.76 5.02 21.83
N CYS A 176 -9.47 5.32 22.01
CA CYS A 176 -8.64 4.63 22.98
C CYS A 176 -8.93 5.18 24.38
N THR A 177 -9.76 4.48 25.16
CA THR A 177 -9.88 4.74 26.60
C THR A 177 -8.66 4.16 27.29
N LYS A 178 -7.69 5.01 27.66
CA LYS A 178 -6.62 4.61 28.59
C LYS A 178 -7.31 4.14 29.89
N GLN A 179 -7.13 2.86 30.25
CA GLN A 179 -7.46 2.31 31.57
C GLN A 179 -6.38 2.70 32.58
#